data_AF-X1LUL1-F1
#
_entry.id   AF-X1LUL1-F1
#
_cell.length_a   1.000
_cell.length_b   1.000
_cell.length_c   1.000
_cell.angle_alpha   90.00
_cell.angle_beta   90.00
_cell.angle_gamma   90.00
#
_symmetry.space_group_name_H-M   'P 1'
#
loop_
_entity.id
_entity.type
_entity.pdbx_description
1 polymer ?
#
loop_
_entity_poly.entity_id
_entity_poly.type
_entity_poly.pdbx_seq_one_letter_code
_entity_poly.pdbx_strand_id
1 'polypeptide(L)'
;MVAVRKPLEEMKFILVTDVGSTTTKARLFHSREGEWRFLVAGEAPTTVETPYEDVTMGVMNAIAEVTELTGHQILNTHASGIVVPYDGEMGVDLYCTTSSGRG
;
A
#
# COMPACT_ATOMS: atom_id res chain seq x y z
N MET A 1 -18.72 1.10 -4.58
CA MET A 1 -18.05 -0.21 -4.66
C MET A 1 -16.71 0.01 -5.34
N VAL A 2 -15.61 -0.48 -4.75
CA VAL A 2 -14.29 -0.46 -5.41
C VAL A 2 -14.37 -1.41 -6.61
N ALA A 3 -14.02 -0.94 -7.80
CA ALA A 3 -13.99 -1.78 -8.98
C ALA A 3 -12.84 -2.79 -8.85
N VAL A 4 -13.20 -4.04 -8.57
CA VAL A 4 -12.24 -5.13 -8.42
C VAL A 4 -11.81 -5.58 -9.81
N ARG A 5 -10.50 -5.53 -10.10
CA ARG A 5 -9.94 -5.82 -11.44
C ARG A 5 -9.67 -7.30 -11.69
N LYS A 6 -9.65 -8.13 -10.63
CA LYS A 6 -9.46 -9.59 -10.68
C LYS A 6 -10.44 -10.30 -9.75
N PRO A 7 -10.87 -11.53 -10.06
CA PRO A 7 -11.58 -12.39 -9.11
C PRO A 7 -10.79 -12.56 -7.81
N LEU A 8 -11.49 -12.71 -6.68
CA LEU A 8 -10.84 -12.85 -5.36
C LEU A 8 -9.94 -14.09 -5.30
N GLU A 9 -10.28 -15.16 -6.02
CA GLU A 9 -9.50 -16.41 -6.04
C GLU A 9 -8.15 -16.25 -6.77
N GLU A 10 -8.02 -15.24 -7.64
CA GLU A 10 -6.81 -14.97 -8.43
C GLU A 10 -5.88 -13.94 -7.77
N MET A 11 -6.32 -13.29 -6.70
CA MET A 11 -5.53 -12.27 -6.02
C MET A 11 -4.41 -12.88 -5.17
N LYS A 12 -3.25 -12.24 -5.20
CA LYS A 12 -2.07 -12.62 -4.41
C LYS A 12 -1.71 -11.60 -3.34
N PHE A 13 -1.94 -10.31 -3.59
CA PHE A 13 -1.50 -9.25 -2.69
C PHE A 13 -2.58 -8.20 -2.45
N ILE A 14 -2.77 -7.85 -1.17
CA ILE A 14 -3.61 -6.72 -0.74
C ILE A 14 -2.74 -5.77 0.05
N LEU A 15 -2.80 -4.49 -0.31
CA LEU A 15 -2.15 -3.41 0.42
C LEU A 15 -3.21 -2.52 1.06
N VAL A 16 -3.07 -2.29 2.37
CA VAL A 16 -3.92 -1.36 3.11
C VAL A 16 -3.06 -0.29 3.73
N THR A 17 -3.40 0.98 3.49
CA THR A 17 -2.75 2.10 4.18
C THR A 17 -3.69 2.76 5.17
N ASP A 18 -3.16 3.16 6.31
CA ASP A 18 -3.87 3.91 7.35
C ASP A 18 -3.13 5.23 7.59
N VAL A 19 -3.73 6.33 7.13
CA VAL A 19 -3.18 7.69 7.23
C VAL A 19 -3.68 8.31 8.53
N GLY A 20 -2.83 8.26 9.56
CA GLY A 20 -3.08 8.90 10.85
C GLY A 20 -2.68 10.38 10.86
N SER A 21 -2.82 11.02 12.02
CA SER A 21 -2.34 12.40 12.24
C SER A 21 -0.83 12.53 12.37
N THR A 22 -0.15 11.44 12.75
CA THR A 22 1.28 11.44 13.08
C THR A 22 2.03 10.41 12.25
N THR A 23 1.45 9.24 12.05
CA THR A 23 2.06 8.15 11.30
C THR A 23 1.10 7.61 10.26
N THR A 24 1.64 7.36 9.08
CA THR A 24 1.01 6.60 8.01
C THR A 24 1.57 5.18 8.06
N LYS A 25 0.68 4.19 8.11
CA LYS A 25 1.06 2.77 8.14
C LYS A 25 0.62 2.09 6.87
N ALA A 26 1.47 1.26 6.28
CA ALA A 26 1.16 0.36 5.18
C ALA A 26 1.18 -1.08 5.69
N ARG A 27 0.16 -1.88 5.36
CA ARG A 27 0.06 -3.30 5.72
C ARG A 27 -0.12 -4.13 4.47
N LEU A 28 0.81 -5.06 4.24
CA LEU A 28 0.76 -5.99 3.13
C LEU A 28 0.20 -7.33 3.61
N PHE A 29 -0.81 -7.82 2.92
CA PHE A 29 -1.36 -9.15 3.08
C PHE A 29 -1.08 -9.96 1.82
N HIS A 30 -0.77 -11.23 2.02
CA HIS A 30 -0.46 -12.16 0.94
C HIS A 30 -1.34 -13.41 1.05
N SER A 31 -1.96 -13.80 -0.06
CA SER A 31 -2.74 -15.03 -0.18
C SER A 31 -1.79 -16.20 -0.43
N ARG A 32 -1.84 -17.22 0.44
CA ARG A 32 -1.16 -18.51 0.25
C ARG A 32 -2.15 -19.63 0.47
N GLU A 33 -2.27 -20.52 -0.53
CA GLU A 33 -3.13 -21.70 -0.47
C GLU A 33 -4.61 -21.37 -0.16
N GLY A 34 -5.08 -20.21 -0.63
CA GLY A 34 -6.45 -19.74 -0.40
C GLY A 34 -6.67 -19.02 0.93
N GLU A 35 -5.64 -18.88 1.77
CA GLU A 35 -5.70 -18.14 3.03
C GLU A 35 -4.94 -16.82 2.96
N TRP A 36 -5.59 -15.74 3.43
CA TRP A 36 -4.94 -14.44 3.56
C TRP A 36 -4.17 -14.35 4.87
N ARG A 37 -2.89 -13.96 4.79
CA ARG A 37 -2.04 -13.72 5.94
C ARG A 37 -1.44 -12.32 5.91
N PHE A 38 -1.37 -11.70 7.07
CA PHE A 38 -0.53 -10.51 7.25
C PHE A 38 0.94 -10.90 7.01
N LEU A 39 1.63 -10.12 6.18
CA LEU A 39 3.01 -10.38 5.81
C LEU A 39 3.97 -9.41 6.50
N VAL A 40 3.79 -8.11 6.27
CA VAL A 40 4.66 -7.06 6.82
C VAL A 40 3.90 -5.74 6.96
N ALA A 41 4.42 -4.87 7.82
CA ALA A 41 4.01 -3.48 7.92
C ALA A 41 5.19 -2.54 7.66
N GLY A 42 4.92 -1.43 6.98
CA GLY A 42 5.80 -0.28 6.91
C GLY A 42 5.12 0.93 7.56
N GLU A 43 5.90 1.84 8.12
CA GLU A 43 5.43 3.04 8.79
C GLU A 43 6.30 4.24 8.43
N ALA A 44 5.66 5.36 8.12
CA ALA A 44 6.34 6.62 7.88
C ALA A 44 5.62 7.76 8.63
N PRO A 45 6.33 8.85 8.98
CA PRO A 45 5.67 10.06 9.44
C PRO A 45 4.63 10.55 8.43
N THR A 46 3.46 10.97 8.90
CA THR A 46 2.48 11.59 8.02
C THR A 46 2.92 13.00 7.65
N THR A 47 2.75 13.37 6.38
CA THR A 47 3.18 14.64 5.80
C THR A 47 2.01 15.62 5.64
N VAL A 48 1.14 15.71 6.65
CA VAL A 48 -0.03 16.63 6.68
C VAL A 48 0.42 18.08 6.88
N GLU A 49 1.45 18.29 7.70
CA GLU A 49 1.86 19.62 8.15
C GLU A 49 2.88 20.26 7.20
N THR A 50 2.99 21.59 7.28
CA THR A 50 4.01 22.39 6.59
C THR A 50 5.41 21.81 6.85
N PRO A 51 6.30 21.72 5.85
CA PRO A 51 6.23 22.30 4.50
C PRO A 51 5.70 21.37 3.39
N TYR A 52 5.26 20.15 3.70
CA TYR A 52 4.93 19.16 2.66
C TYR A 52 3.47 19.22 2.21
N GLU A 53 2.51 19.38 3.14
CA GLU A 53 1.05 19.47 2.87
C GLU A 53 0.50 18.42 1.87
N ASP A 54 1.16 17.27 1.75
CA ASP A 54 0.77 16.20 0.84
C ASP A 54 0.93 14.86 1.54
N VAL A 55 -0.19 14.30 1.99
CA VAL A 55 -0.27 12.99 2.65
C VAL A 55 0.20 11.84 1.76
N THR A 56 0.25 12.04 0.44
CA THR A 56 0.73 11.05 -0.53
C THR A 56 2.19 10.69 -0.26
N MET A 57 3.02 11.63 0.19
CA MET A 57 4.42 11.35 0.53
C MET A 57 4.53 10.36 1.69
N GLY A 58 3.78 10.55 2.77
CA GLY A 58 3.73 9.62 3.89
C GLY A 58 3.24 8.23 3.48
N VAL A 59 2.26 8.15 2.57
CA VAL A 59 1.79 6.88 1.99
C VAL A 59 2.90 6.19 1.19
N MET A 60 3.53 6.91 0.27
CA MET A 60 4.58 6.36 -0.58
C MET A 60 5.79 5.88 0.22
N ASN A 61 6.17 6.62 1.28
CA ASN A 61 7.25 6.24 2.17
C ASN A 61 6.93 4.97 2.97
N ALA A 62 5.72 4.86 3.52
CA ALA A 62 5.30 3.65 4.24
C ALA A 62 5.25 2.41 3.31
N ILE A 63 4.85 2.60 2.05
CA ILE A 63 4.86 1.53 1.04
C ILE A 63 6.30 1.18 0.61
N ALA A 64 7.19 2.17 0.50
CA ALA A 64 8.59 1.93 0.16
C ALA A 64 9.27 1.02 1.18
N GLU A 65 9.01 1.22 2.48
CA GLU A 65 9.51 0.33 3.53
C GLU A 65 8.97 -1.10 3.40
N VAL A 66 7.68 -1.26 3.06
CA VAL A 66 7.12 -2.59 2.75
C VAL A 66 7.87 -3.24 1.58
N THR A 67 8.17 -2.50 0.52
CA THR A 67 8.95 -3.00 -0.63
C THR A 67 10.37 -3.38 -0.23
N GLU A 68 11.04 -2.59 0.60
CA GLU A 68 12.39 -2.90 1.10
C GLU A 68 12.40 -4.17 1.96
N LEU A 69 11.43 -4.33 2.87
CA LEU A 69 11.34 -5.49 3.77
C LEU A 69 10.97 -6.79 3.05
N THR A 70 10.25 -6.72 1.94
CA THR A 70 9.75 -7.91 1.23
C THR A 70 10.52 -8.23 -0.04
N GLY A 71 11.26 -7.26 -0.59
CA GLY A 71 11.77 -7.31 -1.96
C GLY A 71 10.68 -7.26 -3.03
N HIS A 72 9.40 -7.08 -2.64
CA HIS A 72 8.26 -7.04 -3.57
C HIS A 72 8.06 -5.61 -4.07
N GLN A 73 8.27 -5.39 -5.37
CA GLN A 73 8.10 -4.08 -5.97
C GLN A 73 6.61 -3.72 -6.03
N ILE A 74 6.19 -2.66 -5.33
CA ILE A 74 4.78 -2.22 -5.28
C ILE A 74 4.58 -0.90 -6.03
N LEU A 75 5.54 0.01 -5.90
CA LEU A 75 5.51 1.33 -6.51
C LEU A 75 6.03 1.28 -7.95
N ASN A 76 5.42 2.07 -8.82
CA ASN A 76 5.88 2.23 -10.19
C ASN A 76 7.27 2.90 -10.20
N THR A 77 8.23 2.31 -10.90
CA THR A 77 9.61 2.80 -11.00
C THR A 77 9.77 3.93 -12.01
N HIS A 78 8.82 4.08 -12.94
CA HIS A 78 8.85 5.04 -14.05
C HIS A 78 7.79 6.16 -13.94
N ALA A 79 6.84 6.02 -13.02
CA ALA A 79 5.80 7.00 -12.73
C ALA A 79 5.47 7.01 -11.24
N SER A 80 4.76 8.02 -10.75
CA SER A 80 4.26 8.02 -9.37
C SER A 80 3.05 7.09 -9.22
N GLY A 81 2.97 6.40 -8.08
CA GLY A 81 1.79 5.63 -7.68
C GLY A 81 1.99 4.12 -7.54
N ILE A 82 0.92 3.46 -7.12
CA ILE A 82 0.86 2.02 -6.81
C ILE A 82 0.45 1.27 -8.07
N VAL A 83 1.14 0.17 -8.40
CA VAL A 83 0.75 -0.69 -9.51
C VAL A 83 -0.40 -1.60 -9.08
N VAL A 84 -1.54 -1.47 -9.79
CA VAL A 84 -2.76 -2.26 -9.56
C VAL A 84 -3.41 -2.62 -10.90
N PRO A 85 -3.72 -3.92 -11.16
CA PRO A 85 -3.50 -5.07 -10.29
C PRO A 85 -2.02 -5.52 -10.29
N TYR A 86 -1.68 -6.51 -9.45
CA TYR A 86 -0.40 -7.20 -9.54
C TYR A 86 -0.28 -7.89 -10.91
N ASP A 87 0.81 -7.69 -11.63
CA ASP A 87 0.95 -8.17 -13.01
C ASP A 87 1.64 -9.55 -13.13
N GLY A 88 2.10 -10.11 -12.01
CA GLY A 88 2.92 -11.32 -11.98
C GLY A 88 4.37 -11.05 -11.55
N GLU A 89 4.80 -9.80 -11.57
CA GLU A 89 6.13 -9.37 -11.13
C GLU A 89 6.04 -8.28 -10.06
N MET A 90 5.18 -7.27 -10.25
CA MET A 90 5.07 -6.11 -9.37
C MET A 90 3.62 -5.68 -9.12
N GLY A 91 3.42 -4.88 -8.07
CA GLY A 91 2.13 -4.30 -7.70
C GLY A 91 1.30 -5.16 -6.75
N VAL A 92 0.04 -4.77 -6.56
CA VAL A 92 -0.94 -5.43 -5.67
C VAL A 92 -2.29 -5.55 -6.36
N ASP A 93 -3.07 -6.56 -6.02
CA ASP A 93 -4.37 -6.81 -6.65
C ASP A 93 -5.49 -5.93 -6.08
N LEU A 94 -5.35 -5.53 -4.83
CA LEU A 94 -6.24 -4.61 -4.15
C LEU A 94 -5.43 -3.61 -3.32
N TYR A 95 -5.77 -2.34 -3.48
CA TYR A 95 -5.28 -1.27 -2.62
C TYR A 95 -6.47 -0.56 -1.99
N CYS A 96 -6.43 -0.35 -0.68
CA CYS A 96 -7.36 0.52 0.00
C CYS A 96 -6.64 1.39 1.03
N THR A 97 -7.23 2.55 1.30
CA THR A 97 -6.70 3.50 2.27
C THR A 97 -7.79 3.93 3.23
N THR A 98 -7.46 4.03 4.51
CA THR A 98 -8.27 4.68 5.55
C THR A 98 -7.56 5.94 5.99
N SER A 99 -8.30 7.02 6.18
CA SER A 99 -7.75 8.27 6.71
C SER A 99 -8.51 8.70 7.95
N SER A 100 -7.76 8.98 9.01
CA SER A 100 -8.24 9.66 10.22
C SER A 100 -7.51 10.98 10.47
N GLY A 101 -6.41 11.22 9.76
CA GLY A 101 -5.76 12.52 9.69
C GLY A 101 -6.67 13.57 9.04
N ARG A 102 -6.64 14.80 9.54
CA ARG A 102 -7.34 15.94 8.92
C ARG A 102 -6.44 16.48 7.81
N GLY A 103 -6.84 16.32 6.55
CA GLY A 103 -6.13 16.82 5.37
C GLY A 103 -6.90 16.50 4.12
#